data_AF-A0A4S3JPU6-F1
#
_entry.id   AF-A0A4S3JPU6-F1
#
_cell.length_a   1.000
_cell.length_b   1.000
_cell.length_c   1.000
_cell.angle_alpha   90.00
_cell.angle_beta   90.00
_cell.angle_gamma   90.00
#
_symmetry.space_group_name_H-M   'P 1'
#
loop_
_entity.id
_entity.type
_entity.pdbx_description
1 polymer ?
#
loop_
_entity_poly.entity_id
_entity_poly.type
_entity_poly.pdbx_seq_one_letter_code
_entity_poly.pdbx_strand_id
1 'polypeptide(L)'
;MLSRSDSKADNAPDILRVCFANITALELQLKEEMRPIDELMQAGKGCARELRATIELDSFNQCSSCPMLIVTALDLLISLYEAIFVRLGRRRGGDYAPPAQPGYGTNSKGGAGFSSLRLGSFQADPEDAADVWTHIMLGELRRLSELVDKATSLRPDVATPDENHSRAMTAPRSLCNNLHRRINALTTAIHDRL
;
A
#
# COMPACT_ATOMS: atom_id res chain seq x y z
N MET A 1 28.17 29.91 31.13
CA MET A 1 26.72 30.02 30.89
C MET A 1 26.31 28.81 30.06
N LEU A 2 25.76 27.80 30.74
CA LEU A 2 25.20 26.59 30.14
C LEU A 2 23.71 26.81 29.88
N SER A 3 23.19 26.07 28.90
CA SER A 3 21.77 25.75 28.69
C SER A 3 21.01 26.60 27.66
N ARG A 4 20.91 26.05 26.44
CA ARG A 4 19.64 25.51 25.90
C ARG A 4 19.96 24.76 24.60
N SER A 5 20.36 23.51 24.73
CA SER A 5 20.19 22.51 23.67
C SER A 5 18.70 22.17 23.67
N ASP A 6 17.93 22.90 22.87
CA ASP A 6 16.54 22.57 22.61
C ASP A 6 16.48 21.14 22.10
N SER A 7 15.75 20.33 22.86
CA SER A 7 15.43 18.95 22.58
C SER A 7 14.88 18.84 21.15
N LYS A 8 15.65 18.24 20.23
CA LYS A 8 15.06 17.53 19.09
C LYS A 8 14.11 16.50 19.70
N ALA A 9 12.81 16.81 19.68
CA ALA A 9 11.79 15.88 20.13
C ALA A 9 12.02 14.56 19.39
N ASP A 10 12.21 13.50 20.17
CA ASP A 10 12.34 12.15 19.66
C ASP A 10 10.99 11.75 19.04
N ASN A 11 10.84 11.98 17.73
CA ASN A 11 9.63 11.67 16.96
C ASN A 11 9.55 10.17 16.60
N ALA A 12 10.49 9.35 17.06
CA ALA A 12 10.48 7.90 16.87
C ALA A 12 9.17 7.22 17.31
N PRO A 13 8.57 7.51 18.48
CA PRO A 13 7.26 6.98 18.87
C PRO A 13 6.14 7.32 17.87
N ASP A 14 6.18 8.49 17.23
CA ASP A 14 5.19 8.87 16.23
C ASP A 14 5.35 8.10 14.92
N ILE A 15 6.59 7.86 14.47
CA ILE A 15 6.87 7.06 13.29
C ILE A 15 6.40 5.61 13.47
N LEU A 16 6.75 5.00 14.61
CA LEU A 16 6.32 3.63 14.91
C LEU A 16 4.79 3.52 14.91
N ARG A 17 4.10 4.49 15.53
CA ARG A 17 2.64 4.54 15.55
C ARG A 17 2.05 4.61 14.13
N VAL A 18 2.61 5.43 13.25
CA VAL A 18 2.14 5.53 11.86
C VAL A 18 2.35 4.22 11.12
N CYS A 19 3.52 3.58 11.26
CA CYS A 19 3.78 2.29 10.62
C CYS A 19 2.83 1.19 11.10
N PHE A 20 2.62 1.07 12.41
CA PHE A 20 1.69 0.08 12.96
C PHE A 20 0.25 0.34 12.54
N ALA A 21 -0.21 1.60 12.58
CA ALA A 21 -1.54 1.96 12.14
C ALA A 21 -1.78 1.57 10.67
N ASN A 22 -0.79 1.82 9.80
CA ASN A 22 -0.85 1.44 8.40
C ASN A 22 -0.84 -0.09 8.20
N ILE A 23 0.02 -0.82 8.91
CA ILE A 23 0.05 -2.28 8.88
C ILE A 23 -1.32 -2.86 9.29
N THR A 24 -1.86 -2.44 10.44
CA THR A 24 -3.15 -2.93 10.92
C THR A 24 -4.30 -2.58 9.98
N ALA A 25 -4.30 -1.37 9.41
CA ALA A 25 -5.31 -0.96 8.45
C ALA A 25 -5.25 -1.83 7.18
N LEU A 26 -4.06 -2.08 6.63
CA LEU A 26 -3.87 -2.90 5.44
C LEU A 26 -4.23 -4.38 5.68
N GLU A 27 -3.86 -4.95 6.83
CA GLU A 27 -4.28 -6.30 7.21
C GLU A 27 -5.80 -6.43 7.30
N LEU A 28 -6.48 -5.40 7.81
CA LEU A 28 -7.94 -5.38 7.86
C LEU A 28 -8.54 -5.37 6.45
N GLN A 29 -8.02 -4.51 5.55
CA GLN A 29 -8.47 -4.46 4.16
C GLN A 29 -8.30 -5.81 3.45
N LEU A 30 -7.18 -6.50 3.69
CA LEU A 30 -6.88 -7.80 3.08
C LEU A 30 -7.78 -8.93 3.58
N LYS A 31 -8.30 -8.83 4.80
CA LYS A 31 -9.25 -9.82 5.36
C LYS A 31 -10.68 -9.62 4.87
N GLU A 32 -11.04 -8.40 4.47
CA GLU A 32 -12.39 -8.06 4.05
C GLU A 32 -12.58 -8.22 2.53
N GLU A 33 -12.91 -9.43 2.09
CA GLU A 33 -13.04 -9.78 0.66
C GLU A 33 -14.10 -8.96 -0.11
N MET A 34 -15.06 -8.36 0.59
CA MET A 34 -16.26 -7.74 0.00
C MET A 34 -16.19 -6.21 -0.15
N ARG A 35 -15.09 -5.55 0.25
CA ARG A 35 -15.01 -4.08 0.15
C ARG A 35 -15.03 -3.58 -1.30
N PRO A 36 -15.68 -2.45 -1.61
CA PRO A 36 -15.60 -1.83 -2.93
C PRO A 36 -14.15 -1.53 -3.38
N ILE A 37 -13.86 -1.66 -4.69
CA ILE A 37 -12.50 -1.43 -5.22
C ILE A 37 -12.03 0.01 -5.01
N ASP A 38 -12.93 0.98 -5.12
CA ASP A 38 -12.64 2.39 -4.86
C ASP A 38 -12.18 2.63 -3.42
N GLU A 39 -12.82 2.00 -2.44
CA GLU A 39 -12.39 2.06 -1.04
C GLU A 39 -11.01 1.43 -0.83
N LEU A 40 -10.76 0.26 -1.42
CA LEU A 40 -9.46 -0.41 -1.34
C LEU A 40 -8.34 0.42 -2.01
N MET A 41 -8.63 1.00 -3.17
CA MET A 41 -7.71 1.89 -3.87
C MET A 41 -7.45 3.16 -3.08
N GLN A 42 -8.48 3.75 -2.44
CA GLN A 42 -8.33 4.92 -1.59
C GLN A 42 -7.50 4.61 -0.35
N ALA A 43 -7.75 3.48 0.31
CA ALA A 43 -6.98 3.01 1.45
C ALA A 43 -5.50 2.81 1.08
N GLY A 44 -5.23 2.08 -0.02
CA GLY A 44 -3.88 1.84 -0.49
C GLY A 44 -3.12 3.14 -0.80
N LYS A 45 -3.76 4.09 -1.48
CA LYS A 45 -3.18 5.42 -1.75
C LYS A 45 -2.91 6.21 -0.47
N GLY A 46 -3.85 6.17 0.48
CA GLY A 46 -3.71 6.81 1.78
C GLY A 46 -2.47 6.29 2.51
N CYS A 47 -2.34 4.97 2.60
CA CYS A 47 -1.19 4.31 3.20
C CYS A 47 0.12 4.65 2.49
N ALA A 48 0.16 4.58 1.16
CA ALA A 48 1.35 4.92 0.37
C ALA A 48 1.84 6.36 0.67
N ARG A 49 0.89 7.30 0.78
CA ARG A 49 1.17 8.71 1.09
C ARG A 49 1.72 8.89 2.50
N GLU A 50 1.12 8.23 3.49
CA GLU A 50 1.58 8.30 4.89
C GLU A 50 2.97 7.68 5.07
N LEU A 51 3.21 6.52 4.45
CA LEU A 51 4.53 5.87 4.45
C LEU A 51 5.57 6.76 3.77
N ARG A 52 5.24 7.41 2.64
CA ARG A 52 6.13 8.38 1.98
C ARG A 52 6.48 9.55 2.90
N ALA A 53 5.48 10.17 3.52
CA ALA A 53 5.71 11.26 4.45
C ALA A 53 6.60 10.83 5.63
N THR A 54 6.40 9.59 6.11
CA THR A 54 7.17 9.01 7.21
C THR A 54 8.64 8.81 6.85
N ILE A 55 8.92 8.29 5.65
CA ILE A 55 10.28 8.04 5.14
C ILE A 55 11.04 9.36 4.95
N GLU A 56 10.34 10.45 4.66
CA GLU A 56 10.92 11.78 4.44
C GLU A 56 11.23 12.54 5.75
N LEU A 57 10.85 11.99 6.92
CA LEU A 57 11.20 12.59 8.21
C LEU A 57 12.68 12.35 8.56
N ASP A 58 13.38 13.39 9.01
CA ASP A 58 14.77 13.27 9.48
C ASP A 58 14.93 12.27 10.65
N SER A 59 13.88 12.10 11.45
CA SER A 59 13.82 11.14 12.56
C SER A 59 13.70 9.69 12.10
N PHE A 60 13.32 9.43 10.85
CA PHE A 60 13.23 8.09 10.30
C PHE A 60 14.60 7.39 10.28
N ASN A 61 15.64 8.11 9.83
CA ASN A 61 17.01 7.58 9.77
C ASN A 61 17.61 7.33 11.16
N GLN A 62 17.03 7.91 12.21
CA GLN A 62 17.46 7.76 13.59
C GLN A 62 16.76 6.56 14.27
N CYS A 63 15.67 6.04 13.70
CA CYS A 63 14.92 4.91 14.22
C CYS A 63 15.41 3.58 13.63
N SER A 64 16.05 2.76 14.44
CA SER A 64 16.63 1.48 13.99
C SER A 64 15.62 0.43 13.54
N SER A 65 14.37 0.47 14.04
CA SER A 65 13.31 -0.50 13.72
C SER A 65 12.39 -0.07 12.57
N CYS A 66 12.37 1.23 12.26
CA CYS A 66 11.42 1.81 11.32
C CYS A 66 11.58 1.31 9.86
N PRO A 67 12.80 1.06 9.34
CA PRO A 67 12.97 0.51 8.00
C PRO A 67 12.27 -0.84 7.79
N MET A 68 12.34 -1.74 8.78
CA MET A 68 11.65 -3.02 8.72
C MET A 68 10.13 -2.86 8.68
N LEU A 69 9.57 -1.98 9.51
CA LEU A 69 8.13 -1.77 9.57
C LEU A 69 7.58 -1.12 8.29
N ILE A 70 8.31 -0.16 7.71
CA ILE A 70 7.96 0.40 6.39
C ILE A 70 7.93 -0.70 5.34
N VAL A 71 8.95 -1.56 5.32
CA VAL A 71 9.02 -2.65 4.35
C VAL A 71 7.89 -3.65 4.54
N THR A 72 7.51 -3.97 5.78
CA THR A 72 6.31 -4.78 6.06
C THR A 72 5.03 -4.09 5.56
N ALA A 73 4.87 -2.79 5.79
CA ALA A 73 3.72 -2.05 5.29
C ALA A 73 3.66 -2.03 3.76
N LEU A 74 4.81 -1.88 3.09
CA LEU A 74 4.92 -1.95 1.62
C LEU A 74 4.57 -3.34 1.08
N ASP A 75 4.97 -4.41 1.77
CA ASP A 75 4.62 -5.78 1.41
C ASP A 75 3.10 -6.03 1.44
N LEU A 76 2.44 -5.55 2.50
CA LEU A 76 0.99 -5.61 2.62
C LEU A 76 0.28 -4.76 1.57
N LEU A 77 0.84 -3.59 1.26
CA LEU A 77 0.30 -2.69 0.26
C LEU A 77 0.40 -3.28 -1.16
N ILE A 78 1.50 -3.95 -1.50
CA ILE A 78 1.63 -4.70 -2.76
C ILE A 78 0.60 -5.84 -2.81
N SER A 79 0.45 -6.58 -1.70
CA SER A 79 -0.55 -7.65 -1.59
C SER A 79 -1.98 -7.13 -1.79
N LEU A 80 -2.29 -5.92 -1.31
CA LEU A 80 -3.57 -5.26 -1.54
C LEU A 80 -3.80 -4.99 -3.04
N TYR A 81 -2.80 -4.45 -3.75
CA TYR A 81 -2.91 -4.22 -5.18
C TYR A 81 -3.01 -5.51 -6.00
N GLU A 82 -2.31 -6.57 -5.61
CA GLU A 82 -2.47 -7.90 -6.20
C GLU A 82 -3.91 -8.42 -6.05
N ALA A 83 -4.51 -8.27 -4.85
CA ALA A 83 -5.89 -8.64 -4.60
C ALA A 83 -6.89 -7.82 -5.44
N ILE A 84 -6.66 -6.51 -5.57
CA ILE A 84 -7.47 -5.62 -6.43
C ILE A 84 -7.39 -6.09 -7.89
N PHE A 85 -6.19 -6.40 -8.40
CA PHE A 85 -5.99 -6.87 -9.77
C PHE A 85 -6.76 -8.17 -10.06
N VAL A 86 -6.70 -9.15 -9.15
CA VAL A 86 -7.48 -10.40 -9.26
C VAL A 86 -8.98 -10.10 -9.34
N ARG A 87 -9.47 -9.16 -8.53
CA ARG A 87 -10.89 -8.78 -8.51
C ARG A 87 -11.32 -8.06 -9.78
N LEU A 88 -10.47 -7.21 -10.35
CA LEU A 88 -10.70 -6.64 -11.67
C LEU A 88 -10.78 -7.78 -12.70
N GLY A 89 -9.95 -8.83 -12.57
CA GLY A 89 -9.84 -10.01 -13.44
C GLY A 89 -11.10 -10.85 -13.58
N ARG A 90 -11.72 -11.17 -12.46
CA ARG A 90 -12.85 -12.11 -12.37
C ARG A 90 -14.11 -11.69 -13.15
N ARG A 91 -14.20 -10.45 -13.65
CA ARG A 91 -15.38 -9.95 -14.39
C ARG A 91 -15.25 -9.93 -15.91
N ARG A 92 -14.04 -10.07 -16.47
CA ARG A 92 -13.84 -10.10 -17.94
C ARG A 92 -14.21 -11.47 -18.56
N GLY A 93 -14.24 -12.52 -17.73
CA GLY A 93 -14.85 -13.81 -18.07
C GLY A 93 -16.23 -13.88 -17.45
N GLY A 94 -17.29 -13.88 -18.26
CA GLY A 94 -18.69 -13.75 -17.83
C GLY A 94 -19.31 -14.88 -16.99
N ASP A 95 -18.52 -15.65 -16.24
CA ASP A 95 -18.96 -16.96 -15.71
C ASP A 95 -19.10 -17.06 -14.18
N TYR A 96 -19.11 -15.96 -13.42
CA TYR A 96 -19.40 -16.06 -11.98
C TYR A 96 -20.33 -14.95 -11.49
N ALA A 97 -21.64 -15.23 -11.56
CA ALA A 97 -22.60 -14.68 -10.60
C ALA A 97 -22.42 -15.45 -9.27
N PRO A 98 -22.10 -14.80 -8.15
CA PRO A 98 -22.13 -15.49 -6.86
C PRO A 98 -23.55 -16.03 -6.62
N PRO A 99 -23.71 -17.24 -6.03
CA PRO A 99 -25.02 -17.81 -5.77
C PRO A 99 -25.82 -16.85 -4.90
N ALA A 100 -26.97 -16.42 -5.42
CA ALA A 100 -27.93 -15.59 -4.70
C ALA A 100 -28.34 -16.32 -3.43
N GLN A 101 -28.04 -15.74 -2.26
CA GLN A 101 -28.66 -16.18 -1.03
C GLN A 101 -30.15 -15.81 -1.04
N PRO A 102 -31.06 -16.72 -0.65
CA PRO A 102 -32.47 -16.42 -0.55
C PRO A 102 -32.74 -15.63 0.74
N GLY A 103 -32.81 -14.30 0.62
CA GLY A 103 -33.20 -13.39 1.70
C GLY A 103 -34.29 -12.44 1.22
N TYR A 104 -35.38 -12.38 1.98
CA TYR A 104 -36.63 -11.69 1.67
C TYR A 104 -36.49 -10.23 1.20
N GLY A 105 -37.44 -9.84 0.35
CA GLY A 105 -37.37 -8.65 -0.47
C GLY A 105 -37.23 -7.32 0.27
N THR A 106 -36.42 -6.43 -0.32
CA THR A 106 -36.80 -5.04 -0.59
C THR A 106 -36.22 -4.66 -1.96
N ASN A 107 -36.98 -3.86 -2.70
CA ASN A 107 -36.63 -3.38 -4.03
C ASN A 107 -35.34 -2.54 -4.01
N SER A 108 -34.21 -3.17 -4.31
CA SER A 108 -33.00 -2.48 -4.74
C SER A 108 -32.33 -3.32 -5.81
N LYS A 109 -32.19 -2.73 -7.01
CA LYS A 109 -31.51 -3.24 -8.20
C LYS A 109 -30.25 -4.03 -7.80
N GLY A 110 -30.38 -5.35 -7.80
CA GLY A 110 -29.31 -6.30 -7.53
C GLY A 110 -28.35 -6.38 -8.70
N GLY A 111 -27.41 -5.44 -8.75
CA GLY A 111 -26.11 -5.65 -9.36
C GLY A 111 -25.10 -5.36 -8.28
N ALA A 112 -24.51 -6.39 -7.66
CA ALA A 112 -23.43 -6.23 -6.71
C ALA A 112 -22.23 -5.57 -7.43
N GLY A 113 -22.22 -4.25 -7.40
CA GLY A 113 -21.32 -3.36 -8.12
C GLY A 113 -19.97 -3.29 -7.44
N PHE A 114 -19.19 -4.37 -7.54
CA PHE A 114 -17.85 -4.46 -6.97
C PHE A 114 -16.81 -3.54 -7.65
N SER A 115 -17.18 -2.84 -8.73
CA SER A 115 -16.33 -1.96 -9.52
C SER A 115 -17.07 -0.70 -9.98
N SER A 116 -17.94 -0.11 -9.15
CA SER A 116 -18.62 1.12 -9.58
C SER A 116 -17.68 2.32 -9.43
N LEU A 117 -17.12 2.81 -10.53
CA LEU A 117 -16.55 4.15 -10.56
C LEU A 117 -17.72 5.15 -10.64
N ARG A 118 -17.88 5.97 -9.60
CA ARG A 118 -18.96 6.96 -9.52
C ARG A 118 -18.39 8.37 -9.57
N LEU A 119 -18.99 9.22 -10.40
CA LEU A 119 -18.69 10.63 -10.56
C LEU A 119 -20.00 11.41 -10.33
N GLY A 120 -20.27 11.75 -9.06
CA GLY A 120 -21.55 12.32 -8.66
C GLY A 120 -22.71 11.33 -8.90
N SER A 121 -23.65 11.70 -9.76
CA SER A 121 -24.76 10.84 -10.18
C SER A 121 -24.39 9.88 -11.32
N PHE A 122 -23.25 10.08 -11.98
CA PHE A 122 -22.81 9.22 -13.07
C PHE A 122 -22.14 7.95 -12.54
N GLN A 123 -22.50 6.82 -13.14
CA GLN A 123 -21.87 5.52 -12.90
C GLN A 123 -21.24 5.10 -14.23
N ALA A 124 -19.93 4.88 -14.22
CA ALA A 124 -19.25 4.36 -15.40
C ALA A 124 -19.68 2.92 -15.67
N ASP A 125 -19.67 2.53 -16.93
CA ASP A 125 -19.83 1.14 -17.32
C ASP A 125 -18.72 0.29 -16.68
N PRO A 126 -19.01 -0.97 -16.32
CA PRO A 126 -18.08 -1.80 -15.55
C PRO A 126 -16.76 -2.07 -16.29
N GLU A 127 -16.78 -2.08 -17.63
CA GLU A 127 -15.58 -2.23 -18.46
C GLU A 127 -14.72 -0.95 -18.40
N ASP A 128 -15.32 0.21 -18.69
CA ASP A 128 -14.65 1.51 -18.58
C ASP A 128 -14.10 1.75 -17.16
N ALA A 129 -14.87 1.38 -16.13
CA ALA A 129 -14.44 1.47 -14.74
C ALA A 129 -13.23 0.58 -14.48
N ALA A 130 -13.22 -0.65 -15.02
CA ALA A 130 -12.09 -1.57 -14.86
C ALA A 130 -10.83 -1.03 -15.55
N ASP A 131 -10.95 -0.44 -16.73
CA ASP A 131 -9.83 0.17 -17.45
C ASP A 131 -9.27 1.38 -16.70
N VAL A 132 -10.14 2.25 -16.18
CA VAL A 132 -9.73 3.38 -15.33
C VAL A 132 -9.03 2.89 -14.07
N TRP A 133 -9.57 1.89 -13.36
CA TRP A 133 -8.91 1.35 -12.17
C TRP A 133 -7.57 0.71 -12.47
N THR A 134 -7.46 0.03 -13.61
CA THR A 134 -6.22 -0.57 -14.10
C THR A 134 -5.17 0.50 -14.36
N HIS A 135 -5.54 1.60 -15.02
CA HIS A 135 -4.65 2.73 -15.28
C HIS A 135 -4.21 3.43 -13.98
N ILE A 136 -5.14 3.63 -13.04
CA ILE A 136 -4.82 4.20 -11.73
C ILE A 136 -3.84 3.29 -10.99
N MET A 137 -4.08 1.98 -10.98
CA MET A 137 -3.22 1.00 -10.32
C MET A 137 -1.80 1.00 -10.88
N LEU A 138 -1.61 1.11 -12.20
CA LEU A 138 -0.29 1.28 -12.81
C LEU A 138 0.44 2.53 -12.27
N GLY A 139 -0.29 3.64 -12.13
CA GLY A 139 0.24 4.87 -11.54
C GLY A 139 0.67 4.67 -10.09
N GLU A 140 -0.10 3.93 -9.29
CA GLU A 140 0.26 3.64 -7.90
C GLU A 140 1.42 2.67 -7.77
N LEU A 141 1.51 1.63 -8.62
CA LEU A 141 2.62 0.68 -8.62
C LEU A 141 3.96 1.35 -8.93
N ARG A 142 3.97 2.32 -9.85
CA ARG A 142 5.16 3.14 -10.12
C ARG A 142 5.60 3.91 -8.87
N ARG A 143 4.65 4.58 -8.20
CA ARG A 143 4.94 5.33 -6.96
C ARG A 143 5.39 4.44 -5.81
N LEU A 144 4.89 3.20 -5.77
CA LEU A 144 5.35 2.19 -4.81
C LEU A 144 6.78 1.75 -5.09
N SER A 145 7.16 1.55 -6.35
CA SER A 145 8.54 1.22 -6.70
C SER A 145 9.51 2.31 -6.20
N GLU A 146 9.19 3.58 -6.47
CA GLU A 146 9.96 4.72 -5.96
C GLU A 146 10.07 4.72 -4.43
N LEU A 147 9.02 4.26 -3.75
CA LEU A 147 8.97 4.22 -2.29
C LEU A 147 9.83 3.09 -1.72
N VAL A 148 9.85 1.93 -2.38
CA VAL A 148 10.77 0.82 -2.05
C VAL A 148 12.22 1.26 -2.29
N ASP A 149 12.50 1.96 -3.39
CA ASP A 149 13.84 2.51 -3.67
C ASP A 149 14.28 3.49 -2.57
N LYS A 150 13.41 4.44 -2.20
CA LYS A 150 13.66 5.37 -1.09
C LYS A 150 13.95 4.61 0.21
N ALA A 151 13.09 3.67 0.61
CA ALA A 151 13.28 2.86 1.82
C ALA A 151 14.61 2.08 1.82
N THR A 152 15.11 1.69 0.65
CA THR A 152 16.35 0.92 0.48
C THR A 152 17.59 1.82 0.44
N SER A 153 17.45 3.04 -0.08
CA SER A 153 18.53 4.03 -0.23
C SER A 153 18.95 4.69 1.07
N LEU A 154 18.07 4.68 2.09
CA LEU A 154 18.32 5.27 3.40
C LEU A 154 19.31 4.40 4.18
N ARG A 155 20.58 4.71 3.96
CA ARG A 155 21.71 4.19 4.74
C ARG A 155 21.88 5.08 5.97
N PRO A 156 22.09 4.55 7.17
CA PRO A 156 22.75 5.34 8.20
C PRO A 156 24.16 5.65 7.68
N ASP A 157 24.51 6.93 7.67
CA ASP A 157 25.84 7.42 7.31
C ASP A 157 26.81 6.94 8.40
N VAL A 158 27.29 5.70 8.29
CA VAL A 158 28.31 5.15 9.18
C VAL A 158 29.65 5.69 8.71
N ALA A 159 29.93 6.91 9.14
CA ALA A 159 31.25 7.51 9.12
C ALA A 159 31.76 7.68 10.55
N THR A 160 31.80 6.61 11.35
CA THR A 160 32.85 6.40 12.37
C THR A 160 32.98 4.91 12.69
N PRO A 161 34.21 4.35 12.66
CA PRO A 161 34.49 3.01 13.17
C PRO A 161 34.68 3.14 14.69
N ASP A 162 33.59 3.21 15.44
CA ASP A 162 33.65 2.91 16.87
C ASP A 162 32.79 1.70 17.18
N GLU A 163 33.49 0.68 17.64
CA GLU A 163 32.98 -0.60 18.09
C GLU A 163 32.06 -0.38 19.28
N ASN A 164 30.77 -0.67 19.12
CA ASN A 164 29.86 -1.31 20.08
C ASN A 164 28.42 -0.79 19.99
N HIS A 165 27.52 -1.71 19.63
CA HIS A 165 26.09 -1.71 20.03
C HIS A 165 25.14 -0.64 19.45
N SER A 166 24.99 -0.60 18.12
CA SER A 166 23.65 -0.51 17.48
C SER A 166 23.79 -0.60 15.97
N ARG A 167 23.76 -1.82 15.42
CA ARG A 167 23.45 -1.99 14.00
C ARG A 167 22.01 -1.55 13.81
N ALA A 168 21.79 -0.35 13.26
CA ALA A 168 20.48 0.02 12.74
C ALA A 168 20.01 -1.11 11.80
N MET A 169 18.82 -1.66 12.05
CA MET A 169 18.29 -2.74 11.21
C MET A 169 17.85 -2.14 9.88
N THR A 170 18.77 -2.09 8.92
CA THR A 170 18.40 -1.88 7.52
C THR A 170 17.53 -3.03 7.06
N ALA A 171 16.46 -2.73 6.32
CA ALA A 171 15.66 -3.79 5.72
C ALA A 171 16.54 -4.71 4.85
N PRO A 172 16.36 -6.05 4.90
CA PRO A 172 17.14 -6.97 4.10
C PRO A 172 16.99 -6.63 2.61
N ARG A 173 18.11 -6.47 1.91
CA ARG A 173 18.13 -6.23 0.45
C ARG A 173 17.33 -7.29 -0.32
N SER A 174 17.33 -8.53 0.16
CA SER A 174 16.53 -9.64 -0.41
C SER A 174 15.04 -9.36 -0.37
N LEU A 175 14.54 -8.71 0.68
CA LEU A 175 13.14 -8.35 0.85
C LEU A 175 12.77 -7.21 -0.10
N CYS A 176 13.55 -6.13 -0.16
CA CYS A 176 13.33 -5.05 -1.12
C CYS A 176 13.39 -5.54 -2.58
N ASN A 177 14.29 -6.47 -2.90
CA ASN A 177 14.35 -7.11 -4.22
C ASN A 177 13.10 -7.95 -4.52
N ASN A 178 12.53 -8.61 -3.51
CA ASN A 178 11.29 -9.34 -3.65
C ASN A 178 10.11 -8.38 -3.95
N LEU A 179 10.02 -7.27 -3.22
CA LEU A 179 8.98 -6.25 -3.46
C LEU A 179 9.05 -5.70 -4.88
N HIS A 180 10.25 -5.33 -5.36
CA HIS A 180 10.46 -4.90 -6.74
C HIS A 180 10.02 -5.96 -7.76
N ARG A 181 10.37 -7.23 -7.53
CA ARG A 181 9.96 -8.33 -8.40
C ARG A 181 8.44 -8.45 -8.47
N ARG A 182 7.75 -8.36 -7.34
CA ARG A 182 6.28 -8.42 -7.27
C ARG A 182 5.64 -7.23 -7.99
N ILE A 183 6.11 -6.01 -7.75
CA ILE A 183 5.65 -4.81 -8.45
C ILE A 183 5.81 -4.96 -9.96
N ASN A 184 6.98 -5.41 -10.43
CA ASN A 184 7.24 -5.60 -11.85
C ASN A 184 6.35 -6.69 -12.45
N ALA A 185 6.22 -7.84 -11.77
CA ALA A 185 5.35 -8.91 -12.23
C ALA A 185 3.88 -8.46 -12.34
N LEU A 186 3.39 -7.73 -11.34
CA LEU A 186 2.03 -7.18 -11.36
C LEU A 186 1.87 -6.12 -12.47
N THR A 187 2.87 -5.26 -12.65
CA THR A 187 2.88 -4.27 -13.72
C THR A 187 2.82 -4.93 -15.11
N THR A 188 3.63 -5.97 -15.35
CA THR A 188 3.58 -6.74 -16.60
C THR A 188 2.22 -7.39 -16.79
N ALA A 189 1.69 -8.07 -15.76
CA ALA A 189 0.39 -8.73 -15.83
C ALA A 189 -0.77 -7.76 -16.13
N ILE A 190 -0.66 -6.51 -15.66
CA ILE A 190 -1.61 -5.46 -15.99
C ILE A 190 -1.47 -5.03 -17.46
N HIS A 191 -0.25 -4.82 -17.97
CA HIS A 191 -0.03 -4.44 -19.36
C HIS A 191 -0.48 -5.53 -20.34
N ASP A 192 -0.26 -6.80 -20.03
CA ASP A 192 -0.70 -7.93 -20.87
C ASP A 192 -2.23 -8.03 -21.00
N ARG A 193 -2.95 -7.31 -20.13
CA ARG A 193 -4.41 -7.33 -20.06
C ARG A 193 -5.07 -6.13 -20.74
N LEU A 194 -4.35 -5.02 -20.89
CA LEU A 194 -4.81 -3.83 -21.62
C LEU A 194 -4.84 -4.13 -23.12
#